data_AF-A0A1W0E726-F1
#
_entry.id   AF-A0A1W0E726-F1
#
_cell.length_a   1.000
_cell.length_b   1.000
_cell.length_c   1.000
_cell.angle_alpha   90.00
_cell.angle_beta   90.00
_cell.angle_gamma   90.00
#
_symmetry.space_group_name_H-M   'P 1'
#
loop_
_entity.id
_entity.type
_entity.pdbx_description
1 polymer ?
#
loop_
_entity_poly.entity_id
_entity_poly.type
_entity_poly.pdbx_seq_one_letter_code
_entity_poly.pdbx_strand_id
1 'polypeptide(L)'
;MEAPKKVSTAKIRETLKNTQKKIAQKFKSIDYVNTDLNPGFLELEEEFKNIRNTAKMLKDCLLTFKNYEYGHSILKNVYNGFEWVEKKLNTEIVSKKELYGSLAEAGTNIAKFTHDKNRKELAIAFQNSYLAISDYKKSFNSEVKQLILNIDILLSKAEEISSKRKQIRTIRYDLEMAILDDNYDNDLVKSERKKLSGECKQCMSEMNEFIKDKSIGKIIKKFQKLHCKFYRQIYDELDVIEHF
;
A
#
# COMPACT_ATOMS: atom_id res chain seq x y z
N MET A 1 13.36 37.78 -6.62
CA MET A 1 14.41 36.77 -6.32
C MET A 1 14.32 36.45 -4.84
N GLU A 2 13.71 35.33 -4.47
CA GLU A 2 13.65 34.89 -3.08
C GLU A 2 15.01 34.29 -2.67
N ALA A 3 15.57 34.79 -1.56
CA ALA A 3 16.81 34.28 -1.01
C ALA A 3 16.62 32.83 -0.49
N PRO A 4 17.59 31.92 -0.70
CA PRO A 4 17.50 30.56 -0.21
C PRO A 4 17.50 30.55 1.33
N LYS A 5 16.47 29.93 1.91
CA LYS A 5 16.34 29.70 3.37
C LYS A 5 17.58 28.98 3.88
N LYS A 6 18.39 29.66 4.71
CA LYS A 6 19.53 29.06 5.43
C LYS A 6 19.04 27.86 6.23
N VAL A 7 19.35 26.65 5.77
CA VAL A 7 19.19 25.43 6.57
C VAL A 7 20.11 25.55 7.77
N SER A 8 19.53 25.54 8.97
CA SER A 8 20.27 25.67 10.24
C SER A 8 21.37 24.62 10.34
N THR A 9 22.61 25.07 10.56
CA THR A 9 23.80 24.22 10.80
C THR A 9 23.63 23.26 11.97
N ALA A 10 22.73 23.56 12.92
CA ALA A 10 22.36 22.66 14.01
C ALA A 10 21.60 21.42 13.50
N LYS A 11 20.66 21.59 12.58
CA LYS A 11 19.93 20.46 11.96
C LYS A 11 20.86 19.54 11.17
N ILE A 12 21.86 20.11 10.49
CA ILE A 12 22.84 19.32 9.73
C ILE A 12 23.72 18.49 10.69
N ARG A 13 24.20 19.09 11.79
CA ARG A 13 24.98 18.37 12.82
C ARG A 13 24.18 17.26 13.51
N GLU A 14 22.91 17.51 13.81
CA GLU A 14 22.01 16.53 14.41
C GLU A 14 21.73 15.36 13.45
N THR A 15 21.51 15.66 12.17
CA THR A 15 21.31 14.65 11.11
C THR A 15 22.55 13.79 10.92
N LEU A 16 23.76 14.39 10.94
CA LEU A 16 25.03 13.68 10.85
C LEU A 16 25.26 12.77 12.06
N LYS A 17 25.03 13.25 13.29
CA LYS A 17 25.12 12.43 14.50
C LYS A 17 24.15 11.25 14.47
N ASN A 18 22.90 11.47 14.05
CA ASN A 18 21.91 10.41 13.91
C ASN A 18 22.30 9.39 12.83
N THR A 19 22.97 9.83 11.76
CA THR A 19 23.45 8.95 10.68
C THR A 19 24.64 8.11 11.15
N GLN A 20 25.61 8.73 11.82
CA GLN A 20 26.75 8.03 12.43
C GLN A 20 26.29 7.00 13.48
N LYS A 21 25.30 7.35 14.31
CA LYS A 21 24.70 6.45 15.28
C LYS A 21 24.03 5.24 14.64
N LYS A 22 23.26 5.44 13.55
CA LYS A 22 22.66 4.34 12.79
C LYS A 22 23.70 3.41 12.14
N ILE A 23 24.82 3.97 11.70
CA ILE A 23 25.94 3.19 11.16
C ILE A 23 26.59 2.40 12.31
N ALA A 24 26.89 3.04 13.44
CA ALA A 24 27.46 2.37 14.61
C ALA A 24 26.56 1.21 15.11
N GLN A 25 25.24 1.41 15.17
CA GLN A 25 24.25 0.37 15.51
C GLN A 25 24.24 -0.83 14.56
N LYS A 26 24.69 -0.66 13.30
CA LYS A 26 24.79 -1.75 12.33
C LYS A 26 26.11 -2.51 12.40
N PHE A 27 27.19 -1.87 12.85
CA PHE A 27 28.55 -2.43 12.80
C PHE A 27 29.13 -2.82 14.17
N LYS A 28 28.68 -2.22 15.27
CA LYS A 28 28.93 -2.74 16.62
C LYS A 28 27.83 -3.72 16.98
N SER A 29 28.15 -5.01 17.00
CA SER A 29 27.34 -5.98 17.73
C SER A 29 27.47 -5.62 19.21
N ILE A 30 26.37 -5.11 19.76
CA ILE A 30 26.25 -4.89 21.20
C ILE A 30 25.33 -5.99 21.70
N ASP A 31 25.82 -6.76 22.66
CA ASP A 31 24.99 -7.71 23.37
C ASP A 31 24.14 -6.93 24.37
N TYR A 32 22.82 -7.02 24.22
CA TYR A 32 21.87 -6.34 25.10
C TYR A 32 21.65 -7.20 26.35
N VAL A 33 22.64 -7.21 27.24
CA VAL A 33 22.65 -8.04 28.46
C VAL A 33 21.89 -7.36 29.59
N ASN A 34 21.87 -6.02 29.62
CA ASN A 34 21.31 -5.26 30.72
C ASN A 34 19.95 -4.63 30.40
N THR A 35 19.56 -4.56 29.13
CA THR A 35 18.37 -3.82 28.68
C THR A 35 17.34 -4.72 27.99
N ASP A 36 16.75 -5.62 28.77
CA ASP A 36 15.66 -6.46 28.26
C ASP A 36 14.43 -5.63 27.88
N LEU A 37 13.84 -6.02 26.75
CA LEU A 37 12.52 -5.55 26.36
C LEU A 37 11.47 -6.30 27.17
N ASN A 38 10.25 -5.75 27.22
CA ASN A 38 9.16 -6.44 27.90
C ASN A 38 8.93 -7.85 27.32
N PRO A 39 8.60 -8.85 28.16
CA PRO A 39 8.34 -10.21 27.70
C PRO A 39 7.29 -10.25 26.59
N GLY A 40 7.54 -11.01 25.53
CA GLY A 40 6.63 -11.11 24.38
C GLY A 40 6.77 -9.99 23.34
N PHE A 41 7.63 -8.98 23.58
CA PHE A 41 7.77 -7.84 22.65
C PHE A 41 8.26 -8.30 21.28
N LEU A 42 9.28 -9.17 21.22
CA LEU A 42 9.90 -9.56 19.95
C LEU A 42 8.99 -10.46 19.11
N GLU A 43 8.27 -11.36 19.76
CA GLU A 43 7.30 -12.26 19.13
C GLU A 43 6.14 -11.44 18.53
N LEU A 44 5.59 -10.51 19.31
CA LEU A 44 4.54 -9.59 18.83
C LEU A 44 5.06 -8.66 17.72
N GLU A 45 6.34 -8.25 17.82
CA GLU A 45 7.01 -7.44 16.83
C GLU A 45 7.07 -8.13 15.46
N GLU A 46 7.35 -9.44 15.46
CA GLU A 46 7.40 -10.29 14.28
C GLU A 46 6.01 -10.49 13.67
N GLU A 47 5.02 -10.86 14.48
CA GLU A 47 3.64 -11.01 14.03
C GLU A 47 3.11 -9.73 13.37
N PHE A 48 3.33 -8.57 14.00
CA PHE A 48 2.98 -7.28 13.43
C PHE A 48 3.65 -7.03 12.07
N LYS A 49 4.96 -7.34 11.94
CA LYS A 49 5.71 -7.14 10.69
C LYS A 49 5.09 -7.96 9.57
N ASN A 50 4.74 -9.21 9.86
CA ASN A 50 4.15 -10.12 8.91
C ASN A 50 2.79 -9.59 8.43
N ILE A 51 1.89 -9.23 9.34
CA ILE A 51 0.56 -8.69 8.98
C ILE A 51 0.68 -7.39 8.17
N ARG A 52 1.57 -6.47 8.59
CA ARG A 52 1.82 -5.23 7.84
C ARG A 52 2.31 -5.51 6.42
N ASN A 53 3.27 -6.43 6.26
CA ASN A 53 3.83 -6.76 4.95
C ASN A 53 2.78 -7.45 4.06
N THR A 54 1.96 -8.33 4.62
CA THR A 54 0.82 -8.94 3.92
C THR A 54 -0.23 -7.91 3.50
N ALA A 55 -0.50 -6.90 4.33
CA ALA A 55 -1.40 -5.80 3.97
C ALA A 55 -0.86 -4.97 2.79
N LYS A 56 0.46 -4.73 2.74
CA LYS A 56 1.12 -4.10 1.57
C LYS A 56 0.96 -4.95 0.32
N MET A 57 1.24 -6.25 0.42
CA MET A 57 1.07 -7.18 -0.69
C MET A 57 -0.39 -7.20 -1.20
N LEU A 58 -1.36 -7.19 -0.29
CA LEU A 58 -2.78 -7.09 -0.66
C LEU A 58 -3.08 -5.80 -1.43
N LYS A 59 -2.56 -4.65 -0.97
CA LYS A 59 -2.69 -3.38 -1.70
C LYS A 59 -2.14 -3.49 -3.12
N ASP A 60 -0.95 -4.06 -3.27
CA ASP A 60 -0.30 -4.23 -4.58
C ASP A 60 -1.13 -5.13 -5.49
N CYS A 61 -1.68 -6.24 -4.98
CA CYS A 61 -2.61 -7.08 -5.72
C CYS A 61 -3.86 -6.31 -6.17
N LEU A 62 -4.50 -5.55 -5.27
CA LEU A 62 -5.68 -4.74 -5.63
C LEU A 62 -5.36 -3.71 -6.72
N LEU A 63 -4.18 -3.09 -6.66
CA LEU A 63 -3.68 -2.19 -7.69
C LEU A 63 -3.51 -2.91 -9.02
N THR A 64 -2.93 -4.11 -9.05
CA THR A 64 -2.84 -4.90 -10.28
C THR A 64 -4.22 -5.21 -10.84
N PHE A 65 -5.15 -5.70 -10.02
CA PHE A 65 -6.52 -6.01 -10.47
C PHE A 65 -7.27 -4.78 -10.98
N LYS A 66 -7.01 -3.60 -10.44
CA LYS A 66 -7.63 -2.36 -10.91
C LYS A 66 -7.15 -1.94 -12.31
N ASN A 67 -5.97 -2.32 -12.75
CA ASN A 67 -5.36 -1.71 -13.95
C ASN A 67 -4.76 -2.72 -14.96
N TYR A 68 -5.00 -4.03 -14.81
CA TYR A 68 -4.38 -5.03 -15.69
C TYR A 68 -4.73 -4.81 -17.17
N GLU A 69 -5.88 -4.20 -17.46
CA GLU A 69 -6.36 -3.90 -18.81
C GLU A 69 -5.55 -2.83 -19.55
N TYR A 70 -4.66 -2.09 -18.85
CA TYR A 70 -3.85 -1.01 -19.43
C TYR A 70 -2.39 -1.42 -19.73
N GLY A 71 -1.98 -2.65 -19.39
CA GLY A 71 -0.60 -3.13 -19.59
C GLY A 71 0.44 -2.59 -18.58
N HIS A 72 1.52 -3.34 -18.37
CA HIS A 72 2.52 -3.09 -17.31
C HIS A 72 3.30 -1.77 -17.44
N SER A 73 3.48 -1.22 -18.65
CA SER A 73 4.34 -0.05 -18.90
C SER A 73 3.71 1.30 -18.50
N ILE A 74 2.37 1.38 -18.48
CA ILE A 74 1.63 2.62 -18.17
C ILE A 74 1.54 2.85 -16.64
N LEU A 75 1.44 1.75 -15.88
CA LEU A 75 1.26 1.74 -14.43
C LEU A 75 2.38 2.43 -13.64
N LYS A 76 3.64 2.30 -14.06
CA LYS A 76 4.79 2.83 -13.32
C LYS A 76 4.83 4.37 -13.28
N ASN A 77 4.26 5.02 -14.30
CA ASN A 77 4.32 6.47 -14.47
C ASN A 77 3.07 7.19 -13.95
N VAL A 78 1.89 6.54 -13.98
CA VAL A 78 0.64 7.16 -13.51
C VAL A 78 0.52 7.11 -11.98
N TYR A 79 0.92 6.01 -11.34
CA TYR A 79 0.77 5.85 -9.87
C TYR A 79 1.74 6.69 -9.04
N ASN A 80 2.90 7.07 -9.57
CA ASN A 80 3.89 7.85 -8.82
C ASN A 80 3.69 9.38 -8.93
N GLY A 81 2.84 9.88 -9.83
CA GLY A 81 2.83 11.30 -10.18
C GLY A 81 1.48 12.03 -10.18
N PHE A 82 0.33 11.34 -10.08
CA PHE A 82 -0.92 11.93 -10.58
C PHE A 82 -2.16 11.89 -9.66
N GLU A 83 -2.00 11.76 -8.33
CA GLU A 83 -3.14 12.02 -7.43
C GLU A 83 -3.64 13.49 -7.49
N TRP A 84 -2.83 14.43 -7.98
CA TRP A 84 -3.19 15.85 -8.00
C TRP A 84 -3.73 16.38 -9.35
N VAL A 85 -3.53 15.67 -10.46
CA VAL A 85 -3.87 16.21 -11.80
C VAL A 85 -5.11 15.57 -12.42
N GLU A 86 -5.67 14.53 -11.79
CA GLU A 86 -6.93 13.88 -12.21
C GLU A 86 -8.12 14.88 -12.29
N LYS A 87 -8.03 16.04 -11.63
CA LYS A 87 -9.03 17.13 -11.71
C LYS A 87 -8.75 18.22 -12.76
N LYS A 88 -7.58 18.26 -13.41
CA LYS A 88 -7.16 19.40 -14.25
C LYS A 88 -6.74 19.04 -15.67
N LEU A 89 -6.50 17.76 -15.98
CA LEU A 89 -6.23 17.33 -17.35
C LEU A 89 -7.47 16.71 -17.99
N ASN A 90 -8.14 17.54 -18.78
CA ASN A 90 -9.13 17.09 -19.76
C ASN A 90 -8.42 16.23 -20.83
N THR A 91 -8.66 14.91 -20.74
CA THR A 91 -9.31 14.06 -21.77
C THR A 91 -8.63 13.49 -23.02
N GLU A 92 -7.38 13.75 -23.42
CA GLU A 92 -6.87 13.07 -24.66
C GLU A 92 -5.50 12.37 -24.58
N ILE A 93 -4.56 12.80 -23.76
CA ILE A 93 -3.21 12.18 -23.73
C ILE A 93 -3.19 10.86 -22.93
N VAL A 94 -4.21 10.61 -22.10
CA VAL A 94 -4.40 9.38 -21.33
C VAL A 94 -5.48 8.48 -21.95
N SER A 95 -6.02 8.80 -23.14
CA SER A 95 -7.10 8.04 -23.78
C SER A 95 -6.63 6.76 -24.49
N LYS A 96 -5.59 6.09 -23.97
CA LYS A 96 -5.32 4.71 -24.42
C LYS A 96 -6.48 3.85 -23.95
N LYS A 97 -7.29 3.41 -24.91
CA LYS A 97 -8.48 2.58 -24.68
C LYS A 97 -8.04 1.35 -23.90
N GLU A 98 -8.73 1.11 -22.79
CA GLU A 98 -8.57 -0.11 -22.04
C GLU A 98 -8.96 -1.32 -22.90
N LEU A 99 -8.50 -2.51 -22.51
CA LEU A 99 -8.62 -3.72 -23.32
C LEU A 99 -10.05 -3.98 -23.84
N TYR A 100 -11.06 -3.86 -22.97
CA TYR A 100 -12.45 -4.15 -23.34
C TYR A 100 -13.02 -3.10 -24.31
N GLY A 101 -12.69 -1.83 -24.13
CA GLY A 101 -13.03 -0.75 -25.06
C GLY A 101 -12.33 -0.88 -26.40
N SER A 102 -11.12 -1.44 -26.43
CA SER A 102 -10.40 -1.76 -27.67
C SER A 102 -11.07 -2.93 -28.42
N LEU A 103 -11.56 -3.94 -27.69
CA LEU A 103 -12.37 -5.02 -28.28
C LEU A 103 -13.68 -4.47 -28.85
N ALA A 104 -14.39 -3.62 -28.11
CA ALA A 104 -15.59 -2.96 -28.62
C ALA A 104 -15.34 -2.21 -29.94
N GLU A 105 -14.24 -1.45 -30.03
CA GLU A 105 -13.84 -0.76 -31.26
C GLU A 105 -13.55 -1.72 -32.42
N ALA A 106 -12.95 -2.89 -32.16
CA ALA A 106 -12.77 -3.91 -33.18
C ALA A 106 -14.12 -4.37 -33.76
N GLY A 107 -15.13 -4.57 -32.90
CA GLY A 107 -16.51 -4.83 -33.32
C GLY A 107 -17.09 -3.71 -34.19
N THR A 108 -16.94 -2.45 -33.76
CA THR A 108 -17.36 -1.27 -34.54
C THR A 108 -16.74 -1.26 -35.94
N ASN A 109 -15.43 -1.54 -36.03
CA ASN A 109 -14.71 -1.54 -37.29
C ASN A 109 -15.19 -2.67 -38.22
N ILE A 110 -15.37 -3.89 -37.71
CA ILE A 110 -15.89 -5.01 -38.50
C ILE A 110 -17.29 -4.69 -39.03
N ALA A 111 -18.19 -4.19 -38.16
CA ALA A 111 -19.57 -3.85 -38.54
C ALA A 111 -19.64 -2.73 -39.59
N LYS A 112 -18.67 -1.79 -39.57
CA LYS A 112 -18.60 -0.66 -40.50
C LYS A 112 -18.14 -1.08 -41.90
N PHE A 113 -17.15 -1.98 -41.99
CA PHE A 113 -16.50 -2.31 -43.27
C PHE A 113 -17.03 -3.58 -43.93
N THR A 114 -17.79 -4.43 -43.21
CA THR A 114 -18.38 -5.63 -43.80
C THR A 114 -19.68 -5.32 -44.54
N HIS A 115 -19.87 -5.98 -45.68
CA HIS A 115 -21.13 -5.98 -46.43
C HIS A 115 -22.00 -7.21 -46.13
N ASP A 116 -21.45 -8.19 -45.39
CA ASP A 116 -22.15 -9.40 -44.96
C ASP A 116 -23.06 -9.06 -43.78
N LYS A 117 -24.37 -9.28 -43.94
CA LYS A 117 -25.38 -8.92 -42.94
C LYS A 117 -25.18 -9.70 -41.63
N ASN A 118 -24.94 -11.01 -41.70
CA ASN A 118 -24.75 -11.85 -40.52
C ASN A 118 -23.49 -11.43 -39.76
N ARG A 119 -22.40 -11.16 -40.50
CA ARG A 119 -21.13 -10.70 -39.93
C ARG A 119 -21.27 -9.32 -39.28
N LYS A 120 -22.09 -8.45 -39.86
CA LYS A 120 -22.41 -7.13 -39.28
C LYS A 120 -23.20 -7.25 -37.98
N GLU A 121 -24.22 -8.10 -37.93
CA GLU A 121 -25.04 -8.34 -36.74
C GLU A 121 -24.19 -8.93 -35.60
N LEU A 122 -23.35 -9.93 -35.90
CA LEU A 122 -22.36 -10.49 -34.97
C LEU A 122 -21.40 -9.43 -34.42
N ALA A 123 -20.87 -8.57 -35.29
CA ALA A 123 -19.93 -7.53 -34.89
C ALA A 123 -20.57 -6.45 -34.00
N ILE A 124 -21.85 -6.12 -34.24
CA ILE A 124 -22.62 -5.21 -33.39
C ILE A 124 -22.88 -5.84 -32.01
N ALA A 125 -23.28 -7.12 -31.96
CA ALA A 125 -23.47 -7.84 -30.71
C ALA A 125 -22.17 -7.88 -29.89
N PHE A 126 -21.06 -8.26 -30.54
CA PHE A 126 -19.73 -8.24 -29.94
C PHE A 126 -19.35 -6.86 -29.39
N GLN A 127 -19.53 -5.80 -30.18
CA GLN A 127 -19.28 -4.43 -29.71
C GLN A 127 -20.08 -4.10 -28.45
N ASN A 128 -21.37 -4.40 -28.44
CA ASN A 128 -22.27 -4.07 -27.32
C ASN A 128 -21.85 -4.80 -26.04
N SER A 129 -21.58 -6.11 -26.10
CA SER A 129 -21.12 -6.89 -24.94
C SER A 129 -19.83 -6.31 -24.35
N TYR A 130 -18.85 -5.97 -25.20
CA TYR A 130 -17.57 -5.45 -24.70
C TYR A 130 -17.63 -3.99 -24.19
N LEU A 131 -18.58 -3.18 -24.69
CA LEU A 131 -18.88 -1.88 -24.07
C LEU A 131 -19.49 -2.05 -22.67
N ALA A 132 -20.43 -2.98 -22.51
CA ALA A 132 -21.03 -3.27 -21.21
C ALA A 132 -19.96 -3.77 -20.21
N ILE A 133 -19.09 -4.70 -20.63
CA ILE A 133 -17.97 -5.19 -19.82
C ILE A 133 -17.02 -4.05 -19.42
N SER A 134 -16.70 -3.14 -20.34
CA SER A 134 -15.90 -1.94 -20.05
C SER A 134 -16.51 -1.11 -18.91
N ASP A 135 -17.82 -0.90 -18.93
CA ASP A 135 -18.51 -0.13 -17.90
C ASP A 135 -18.58 -0.86 -16.56
N TYR A 136 -18.83 -2.17 -16.56
CA TYR A 136 -18.72 -2.99 -15.35
C TYR A 136 -17.31 -2.95 -14.76
N LYS A 137 -16.28 -2.94 -15.62
CA LYS A 137 -14.89 -2.85 -15.19
C LYS A 137 -14.58 -1.49 -14.55
N LYS A 138 -15.07 -0.38 -15.12
CA LYS A 138 -14.97 0.95 -14.48
C LYS A 138 -15.63 0.99 -13.10
N SER A 139 -16.80 0.37 -12.97
CA SER A 139 -17.51 0.25 -11.68
C SER A 139 -16.68 -0.55 -10.66
N PHE A 140 -16.19 -1.73 -11.06
CA PHE A 140 -15.29 -2.56 -10.26
C PHE A 140 -14.03 -1.78 -9.82
N ASN A 141 -13.39 -1.06 -10.75
CA ASN A 141 -12.19 -0.26 -10.46
C ASN A 141 -12.44 0.86 -9.45
N SER A 142 -13.61 1.51 -9.52
CA SER A 142 -14.04 2.52 -8.54
C SER A 142 -14.19 1.94 -7.14
N GLU A 143 -14.82 0.76 -7.02
CA GLU A 143 -14.98 0.09 -5.74
C GLU A 143 -13.65 -0.42 -5.17
N VAL A 144 -12.77 -0.94 -6.03
CA VAL A 144 -11.41 -1.34 -5.64
C VAL A 144 -10.58 -0.13 -5.19
N LYS A 145 -10.72 1.05 -5.81
CA LYS A 145 -10.08 2.30 -5.34
C LYS A 145 -10.43 2.60 -3.88
N GLN A 146 -11.69 2.41 -3.49
CA GLN A 146 -12.12 2.60 -2.09
C GLN A 146 -11.50 1.56 -1.15
N LEU A 147 -11.32 0.32 -1.59
CA LEU A 147 -10.62 -0.70 -0.79
C LEU A 147 -9.14 -0.36 -0.59
N ILE A 148 -8.47 0.14 -1.62
CA ILE A 148 -7.07 0.59 -1.56
C ILE A 148 -6.93 1.73 -0.53
N LEU A 149 -7.80 2.74 -0.58
CA LEU A 149 -7.80 3.84 0.38
C LEU A 149 -7.95 3.36 1.83
N ASN A 150 -8.81 2.36 2.06
CA ASN A 150 -8.95 1.76 3.39
C ASN A 150 -7.68 1.03 3.84
N ILE A 151 -6.98 0.35 2.94
CA ILE A 151 -5.66 -0.25 3.25
C ILE A 151 -4.64 0.84 3.55
N ASP A 152 -4.64 1.95 2.83
CA ASP A 152 -3.70 3.05 3.06
C ASP A 152 -3.84 3.67 4.45
N ILE A 153 -5.07 3.81 4.95
CA ILE A 153 -5.33 4.25 6.32
C ILE A 153 -4.71 3.27 7.34
N LEU A 154 -4.83 1.96 7.11
CA LEU A 154 -4.22 0.93 7.98
C LEU A 154 -2.70 0.97 7.91
N LEU A 155 -2.13 1.13 6.72
CA LEU A 155 -0.69 1.20 6.53
C LEU A 155 -0.09 2.47 7.14
N SER A 156 -0.82 3.58 7.16
CA SER A 156 -0.41 4.81 7.86
C SER A 156 -0.24 4.54 9.36
N LYS A 157 -1.24 3.90 10.00
CA LYS A 157 -1.14 3.48 11.41
C LYS A 157 0.04 2.55 11.65
N ALA A 158 0.27 1.60 10.74
CA ALA A 158 1.40 0.69 10.84
C ALA A 158 2.76 1.39 10.71
N GLU A 159 2.85 2.51 9.98
CA GLU A 159 4.08 3.29 9.90
C GLU A 159 4.36 4.05 11.20
N GLU A 160 3.34 4.59 11.86
CA GLU A 160 3.47 5.19 13.19
C GLU A 160 4.00 4.19 14.22
N ILE A 161 3.42 2.98 14.26
CA ILE A 161 3.89 1.88 15.11
C ILE A 161 5.34 1.50 14.75
N SER A 162 5.66 1.45 13.45
CA SER A 162 7.03 1.17 12.99
C SER A 162 8.03 2.24 13.45
N SER A 163 7.61 3.51 13.54
CA SER A 163 8.41 4.61 14.08
C SER A 163 8.70 4.43 15.57
N LYS A 164 7.66 4.13 16.38
CA LYS A 164 7.80 3.86 17.82
C LYS A 164 8.74 2.69 18.10
N ARG A 165 8.63 1.61 17.32
CA ARG A 165 9.56 0.47 17.41
C ARG A 165 11.02 0.85 17.15
N LYS A 166 11.27 1.73 16.18
CA LYS A 166 12.63 2.25 15.92
C LYS A 166 13.13 3.11 17.08
N GLN A 167 12.24 3.90 17.70
CA GLN A 167 12.56 4.70 18.88
C GLN A 167 12.91 3.81 20.08
N ILE A 168 12.12 2.77 20.36
CA ILE A 168 12.39 1.78 21.41
C ILE A 168 13.77 1.15 21.23
N ARG A 169 14.12 0.71 20.01
CA ARG A 169 15.45 0.17 19.70
C ARG A 169 16.58 1.18 19.96
N THR A 170 16.32 2.47 19.70
CA THR A 170 17.27 3.54 19.96
C THR A 170 17.46 3.78 21.45
N ILE A 171 16.36 3.86 22.22
CA ILE A 171 16.38 4.01 23.68
C ILE A 171 17.11 2.82 24.32
N ARG A 172 16.79 1.59 23.88
CA ARG A 172 17.45 0.37 24.35
C ARG A 172 18.96 0.43 24.15
N TYR A 173 19.40 0.83 22.95
CA TYR A 173 20.82 1.00 22.63
C TYR A 173 21.49 2.06 23.51
N ASP A 174 20.86 3.23 23.68
CA ASP A 174 21.41 4.32 24.49
C ASP A 174 21.54 3.91 25.96
N LEU A 175 20.54 3.20 26.47
CA LEU A 175 20.53 2.70 27.83
C LEU A 175 21.63 1.64 28.05
N GLU A 176 21.83 0.72 27.10
CA GLU A 176 22.90 -0.28 27.20
C GLU A 176 24.28 0.40 27.19
N MET A 177 24.49 1.36 26.29
CA MET A 177 25.73 2.13 26.25
C MET A 177 25.98 2.94 27.52
N ALA A 178 24.93 3.52 28.11
CA ALA A 178 25.04 4.26 29.36
C ALA A 178 25.41 3.34 30.53
N ILE A 179 24.89 2.11 30.58
CA ILE A 179 25.22 1.13 31.63
C ILE A 179 26.66 0.63 31.51
N LEU A 180 27.18 0.53 30.27
CA LEU A 180 28.56 0.11 30.00
C LEU A 180 29.60 1.22 30.21
N ASP A 181 29.20 2.45 30.53
CA ASP A 181 30.11 3.56 30.79
C ASP A 181 30.58 3.54 32.26
N ASP A 182 31.88 3.72 32.49
CA ASP A 182 32.52 3.54 33.81
C ASP A 182 32.04 4.55 34.88
N ASN A 183 31.35 5.63 34.47
CA ASN A 183 30.84 6.71 35.34
C ASN A 183 29.32 6.86 35.31
N TYR A 184 28.56 5.78 35.11
CA TYR A 184 27.12 5.89 34.88
C TYR A 184 26.31 6.33 36.12
N ASP A 185 25.30 7.17 35.89
CA ASP A 185 24.36 7.63 36.91
C ASP A 185 23.23 6.60 37.11
N ASN A 186 23.17 6.01 38.31
CA ASN A 186 22.18 5.01 38.71
C ASN A 186 20.73 5.52 38.64
N ASP A 187 20.47 6.77 39.02
CA ASP A 187 19.13 7.33 39.02
C ASP A 187 18.66 7.62 37.58
N LEU A 188 19.58 8.09 36.73
CA LEU A 188 19.33 8.26 35.29
C LEU A 188 18.99 6.91 34.64
N VAL A 189 19.80 5.87 34.87
CA VAL A 189 19.57 4.53 34.32
C VAL A 189 18.23 3.95 34.79
N LYS A 190 17.88 4.12 36.06
CA LYS A 190 16.59 3.65 36.61
C LYS A 190 15.41 4.37 35.94
N SER A 191 15.53 5.68 35.70
CA SER A 191 14.50 6.47 35.02
C SER A 191 14.31 6.04 33.56
N GLU A 192 15.40 5.84 32.82
CA GLU A 192 15.37 5.43 31.41
C GLU A 192 14.90 3.97 31.25
N ARG A 193 15.22 3.06 32.20
CA ARG A 193 14.63 1.70 32.25
C ARG A 193 13.10 1.75 32.37
N LYS A 194 12.59 2.60 33.27
CA LYS A 194 11.15 2.76 33.48
C LYS A 194 10.47 3.31 32.22
N LYS A 195 11.10 4.29 31.57
CA LYS A 195 10.65 4.87 30.30
C LYS A 195 10.66 3.84 29.18
N LEU A 196 11.75 3.10 28.99
CA LEU A 196 11.84 2.01 28.00
C LEU A 196 10.71 1.00 28.19
N SER A 197 10.46 0.56 29.42
CA SER A 197 9.38 -0.39 29.70
C SER A 197 8.00 0.19 29.41
N GLY A 198 7.75 1.47 29.74
CA GLY A 198 6.51 2.18 29.42
C GLY A 198 6.26 2.26 27.91
N GLU A 199 7.25 2.70 27.15
CA GLU A 199 7.21 2.76 25.68
C GLU A 199 6.99 1.37 25.06
N CYS A 200 7.64 0.34 25.62
CA CYS A 200 7.42 -1.05 25.19
C CYS A 200 5.96 -1.47 25.40
N LYS A 201 5.37 -1.24 26.58
CA LYS A 201 3.97 -1.60 26.85
C LYS A 201 3.01 -0.91 25.89
N GLN A 202 3.20 0.40 25.69
CA GLN A 202 2.35 1.17 24.79
C GLN A 202 2.46 0.65 23.35
N CYS A 203 3.69 0.49 22.85
CA CYS A 203 3.92 -0.01 21.49
C CYS A 203 3.38 -1.44 21.30
N MET A 204 3.50 -2.32 22.31
CA MET A 204 2.89 -3.64 22.28
C MET A 204 1.36 -3.58 22.21
N SER A 205 0.72 -2.67 22.96
CA SER A 205 -0.73 -2.46 22.87
C SER A 205 -1.15 -2.09 21.46
N GLU A 206 -0.48 -1.11 20.85
CA GLU A 206 -0.78 -0.64 19.50
C GLU A 206 -0.50 -1.70 18.42
N MET A 207 0.57 -2.48 18.57
CA MET A 207 0.83 -3.64 17.70
C MET A 207 -0.30 -4.65 17.79
N ASN A 208 -0.75 -5.00 19.00
CA ASN A 208 -1.86 -5.93 19.23
C ASN A 208 -3.18 -5.43 18.65
N GLU A 209 -3.49 -4.15 18.80
CA GLU A 209 -4.68 -3.53 18.22
C GLU A 209 -4.65 -3.61 16.70
N PHE A 210 -3.52 -3.32 16.07
CA PHE A 210 -3.34 -3.44 14.63
C PHE A 210 -3.49 -4.90 14.15
N ILE A 211 -2.85 -5.85 14.84
CA ILE A 211 -2.92 -7.29 14.54
C ILE A 211 -4.38 -7.78 14.58
N LYS A 212 -5.14 -7.33 15.57
CA LYS A 212 -6.55 -7.73 15.79
C LYS A 212 -7.55 -6.92 14.96
N ASP A 213 -7.09 -5.98 14.13
CA ASP A 213 -7.98 -5.13 13.34
C ASP A 213 -8.73 -5.95 12.29
N LYS A 214 -10.05 -6.09 12.50
CA LYS A 214 -10.95 -6.88 11.63
C LYS A 214 -11.14 -6.24 10.24
N SER A 215 -10.71 -5.00 10.03
CA SER A 215 -10.85 -4.29 8.76
C SER A 215 -10.15 -4.99 7.60
N ILE A 216 -8.96 -5.58 7.81
CA ILE A 216 -8.24 -6.35 6.79
C ILE A 216 -9.12 -7.50 6.28
N GLY A 217 -9.69 -8.28 7.19
CA GLY A 217 -10.61 -9.37 6.85
C GLY A 217 -11.88 -8.88 6.13
N LYS A 218 -12.41 -7.71 6.50
CA LYS A 218 -13.55 -7.09 5.80
C LYS A 218 -13.19 -6.67 4.38
N ILE A 219 -11.99 -6.11 4.17
CA ILE A 219 -11.49 -5.71 2.85
C ILE A 219 -11.35 -6.93 1.94
N ILE A 220 -10.74 -8.01 2.43
CA ILE A 220 -10.59 -9.27 1.68
C ILE A 220 -11.97 -9.81 1.23
N LYS A 221 -12.92 -9.92 2.17
CA LYS A 221 -14.28 -10.41 1.86
C LYS A 221 -15.00 -9.51 0.87
N LYS A 222 -14.85 -8.18 0.99
CA LYS A 222 -15.47 -7.23 0.06
C LYS A 222 -14.85 -7.36 -1.33
N PHE A 223 -13.52 -7.45 -1.44
CA PHE A 223 -12.85 -7.66 -2.72
C PHE A 223 -13.30 -8.94 -3.41
N GLN A 224 -13.36 -10.07 -2.69
CA GLN A 224 -13.84 -11.34 -3.23
C GLN A 224 -15.25 -11.21 -3.82
N LYS A 225 -16.18 -10.59 -3.09
CA LYS A 225 -17.55 -10.35 -3.57
C LYS A 225 -17.58 -9.48 -4.84
N LEU A 226 -16.78 -8.41 -4.87
CA LEU A 226 -16.69 -7.54 -6.04
C LEU A 226 -16.14 -8.28 -7.25
N HIS A 227 -15.11 -9.09 -7.04
CA HIS A 227 -14.49 -9.87 -8.10
C HIS A 227 -15.46 -10.92 -8.66
N CYS A 228 -16.16 -11.65 -7.79
CA CYS A 228 -17.20 -12.59 -8.21
C CYS A 228 -18.34 -11.88 -8.97
N LYS A 229 -18.79 -10.71 -8.49
CA LYS A 229 -19.82 -9.92 -9.17
C LYS A 229 -19.37 -9.54 -10.58
N PHE A 230 -18.16 -9.00 -10.71
CA PHE A 230 -17.62 -8.58 -12.00
C PHE A 230 -17.53 -9.74 -13.00
N TYR A 231 -17.07 -10.91 -12.56
CA TYR A 231 -17.00 -12.09 -13.43
C TYR A 231 -18.37 -12.65 -13.82
N ARG A 232 -19.37 -12.59 -12.94
CA ARG A 232 -20.75 -12.93 -13.31
C ARG A 232 -21.28 -11.98 -14.37
N GLN A 233 -21.05 -10.69 -14.21
CA GLN A 233 -21.46 -9.70 -15.20
C GLN A 233 -20.77 -9.94 -16.55
N ILE A 234 -19.48 -10.31 -16.57
CA ILE A 234 -18.81 -10.71 -17.83
C ILE A 234 -19.48 -11.94 -18.43
N TYR A 235 -19.75 -12.96 -17.61
CA TYR A 235 -20.40 -14.17 -18.07
C TYR A 235 -21.76 -13.85 -18.69
N ASP A 236 -22.60 -13.08 -18.01
CA ASP A 236 -23.94 -12.73 -18.48
C ASP A 236 -23.93 -11.96 -19.82
N GLU A 237 -22.90 -11.15 -20.09
CA GLU A 237 -22.76 -10.40 -21.36
C GLU A 237 -22.17 -11.23 -22.50
N LEU A 238 -21.41 -12.28 -22.19
CA LEU A 238 -20.75 -13.15 -23.18
C LEU A 238 -21.53 -14.44 -23.46
N ASP A 239 -22.35 -14.89 -22.51
CA ASP A 239 -23.26 -16.03 -22.63
C ASP A 239 -24.51 -15.64 -23.44
N VAL A 240 -24.27 -15.07 -24.62
CA VAL A 240 -25.32 -14.84 -25.62
C VAL A 240 -25.59 -16.18 -26.28
N ILE A 241 -26.61 -16.86 -25.77
CA ILE A 241 -27.13 -18.15 -26.25
C ILE A 241 -27.15 -18.17 -27.78
N GLU A 242 -26.50 -19.19 -28.35
CA GLU A 242 -26.50 -19.51 -29.78
C GLU A 242 -27.95 -19.58 -30.31
N HIS A 243 -28.38 -18.51 -30.97
CA HIS A 243 -29.46 -18.55 -31.95
C HIS A 243 -28.85 -18.17 -33.31
N PHE A 244 -27.93 -19.01 -33.77
CA PHE A 244 -27.49 -19.05 -35.17
C PHE A 244 -27.99 -20.35 -35.80
#